data_AF-A0A4D6BP64-F1
#
_entry.id   AF-A0A4D6BP64-F1
#
_cell.length_a   1.000
_cell.length_b   1.000
_cell.length_c   1.000
_cell.angle_alpha   90.00
_cell.angle_beta   90.00
_cell.angle_gamma   90.00
#
_symmetry.space_group_name_H-M   'P 1'
#
loop_
_entity.id
_entity.type
_entity.pdbx_description
1 polymer ?
#
loop_
_entity_poly.entity_id
_entity_poly.type
_entity_poly.pdbx_seq_one_letter_code
_entity_poly.pdbx_strand_id
1 'polypeptide(L)'
;MMQHLRRVYLSWWLVRISPLLAIFGFIYDLETLVFIQAFLILHIKSGLETIVHDYVHERSVYLFYLLSLRLLSLKLTYYILELTL
;
A
#
# COMPACT_ATOMS: atom_id res chain seq x y z
N MET A 1 -21.21 13.01 45.17
CA MET A 1 -20.61 14.16 44.45
C MET A 1 -19.29 13.79 43.73
N MET A 2 -18.28 13.23 44.41
CA MET A 2 -16.99 12.86 43.78
C MET A 2 -17.10 11.89 42.59
N GLN A 3 -17.99 10.90 42.64
CA GLN A 3 -18.17 9.94 41.53
C GLN A 3 -18.73 10.57 40.25
N HIS A 4 -19.56 11.61 40.38
CA HIS A 4 -20.13 12.31 39.23
C HIS A 4 -19.06 13.19 38.54
N LEU A 5 -18.24 13.90 39.32
CA LEU A 5 -17.12 14.68 38.79
C LEU A 5 -16.10 13.79 38.06
N ARG A 6 -15.83 12.59 38.61
CA ARG A 6 -14.95 11.60 37.96
C ARG A 6 -15.50 11.13 36.61
N ARG A 7 -16.80 10.87 36.48
CA ARG A 7 -17.42 10.49 35.19
C ARG A 7 -17.32 11.60 34.15
N VAL A 8 -17.61 12.84 34.54
CA VAL A 8 -17.53 14.00 33.64
C VAL A 8 -16.09 14.21 33.15
N TYR A 9 -15.11 14.06 34.04
CA TYR A 9 -13.70 14.15 33.68
C TYR A 9 -13.29 13.03 32.70
N LEU A 10 -13.73 11.79 32.95
CA LEU A 10 -13.46 10.65 32.06
C LEU A 10 -14.11 10.82 30.68
N SER A 11 -15.37 11.24 30.62
CA SER A 11 -16.06 11.48 29.35
C SER A 11 -15.40 12.63 28.56
N TRP A 12 -14.95 13.67 29.24
CA TRP A 12 -14.25 14.81 28.65
C TRP A 12 -12.91 14.40 28.00
N TRP A 13 -12.18 13.49 28.62
CA TRP A 13 -10.96 12.91 28.06
C TRP A 13 -11.25 11.90 26.94
N LEU A 14 -12.22 11.01 27.10
CA LEU A 14 -12.60 10.04 26.08
C LEU A 14 -13.00 10.71 24.76
N VAL A 15 -13.77 11.79 24.83
CA VAL A 15 -14.17 12.57 23.65
C VAL A 15 -12.96 13.20 22.94
N ARG A 16 -11.89 13.56 23.65
CA ARG A 16 -10.68 14.15 23.03
C ARG A 16 -9.65 13.13 22.55
N ILE A 17 -9.57 11.98 23.21
CA ILE A 17 -8.65 10.91 22.83
C ILE A 17 -9.19 10.15 21.63
N SER A 18 -10.51 10.00 21.50
CA SER A 18 -11.12 9.26 20.39
C SER A 18 -10.73 9.78 19.00
N PRO A 19 -10.73 11.10 18.71
CA PRO A 19 -10.25 11.63 17.43
C PRO A 19 -8.76 11.36 17.20
N LEU A 20 -7.94 11.45 18.26
CA LEU A 20 -6.50 11.17 18.15
C LEU A 20 -6.25 9.71 17.76
N LEU A 21 -6.94 8.77 18.41
CA LEU A 21 -6.87 7.35 18.06
C LEU A 21 -7.40 7.07 16.65
N ALA A 22 -8.46 7.77 16.24
CA ALA A 22 -9.00 7.65 14.88
C ALA A 22 -7.99 8.11 13.81
N ILE A 23 -7.22 9.18 14.07
CA ILE A 23 -6.15 9.63 13.16
C ILE A 23 -5.06 8.57 13.04
N PHE A 24 -4.62 7.97 14.14
CA PHE A 24 -3.62 6.89 14.09
C PHE A 24 -4.13 5.66 13.34
N GLY A 25 -5.39 5.27 13.56
CA GLY A 25 -6.02 4.19 12.80
C GLY A 25 -6.05 4.49 11.30
N PHE A 26 -6.45 5.70 10.93
CA PHE A 26 -6.48 6.12 9.52
C PHE A 26 -5.09 6.10 8.87
N ILE A 27 -4.05 6.58 9.56
CA ILE A 27 -2.67 6.54 9.05
C ILE A 27 -2.22 5.08 8.85
N TYR A 28 -2.51 4.20 9.81
CA TYR A 28 -2.17 2.77 9.72
C TYR A 28 -2.86 2.07 8.55
N ASP A 29 -4.14 2.39 8.32
CA ASP A 29 -4.89 1.86 7.18
C ASP A 29 -4.28 2.30 5.84
N LEU A 30 -3.91 3.59 5.73
CA LEU A 30 -3.22 4.12 4.54
C LEU A 30 -1.86 3.46 4.32
N GLU A 31 -1.04 3.32 5.37
CA GLU A 31 0.26 2.65 5.29
C GLU A 31 0.11 1.21 4.81
N THR A 32 -0.85 0.47 5.37
CA THR A 32 -1.14 -0.91 4.99
C THR A 32 -1.56 -1.01 3.53
N LEU A 33 -2.40 -0.08 3.06
CA LEU A 33 -2.84 -0.02 1.67
C LEU A 33 -1.67 0.22 0.71
N VAL A 34 -0.81 1.21 1.00
CA VAL A 34 0.39 1.48 0.20
C VAL A 34 1.34 0.29 0.20
N PHE A 35 1.53 -0.36 1.36
CA PHE A 35 2.39 -1.53 1.49
C PHE A 35 1.92 -2.70 0.63
N ILE A 36 0.62 -3.04 0.68
CA ILE A 36 0.03 -4.11 -0.12
C ILE A 36 0.22 -3.82 -1.62
N GLN A 37 -0.01 -2.58 -2.05
CA GLN A 37 0.16 -2.20 -3.45
C GLN A 37 1.61 -2.34 -3.93
N ALA A 38 2.57 -1.82 -3.15
CA ALA A 38 3.99 -1.95 -3.47
C ALA A 38 4.42 -3.41 -3.53
N PHE A 39 3.97 -4.23 -2.57
CA PHE A 39 4.23 -5.66 -2.55
C PHE A 39 3.69 -6.37 -3.80
N LEU A 40 2.44 -6.08 -4.20
CA LEU A 40 1.83 -6.70 -5.39
C LEU A 40 2.58 -6.33 -6.67
N ILE A 41 2.94 -5.06 -6.87
CA ILE A 41 3.71 -4.62 -8.04
C ILE A 41 5.04 -5.37 -8.09
N LEU A 42 5.76 -5.42 -6.97
CA LEU A 42 7.06 -6.08 -6.89
C LEU A 42 6.94 -7.60 -7.13
N HIS A 43 5.94 -8.24 -6.53
CA HIS A 43 5.68 -9.67 -6.69
C HIS A 43 5.36 -10.03 -8.14
N ILE A 44 4.45 -9.30 -8.79
CA ILE A 44 4.09 -9.52 -10.20
C ILE A 44 5.30 -9.30 -11.09
N LYS A 45 6.03 -8.19 -10.91
CA LYS A 45 7.22 -7.89 -11.71
C LYS A 45 8.26 -9.00 -11.58
N SER A 46 8.59 -9.41 -10.35
CA SER A 46 9.57 -10.47 -10.09
C SER A 46 9.14 -11.79 -10.71
N GLY A 47 7.87 -12.18 -10.55
CA GLY A 47 7.36 -13.43 -11.12
C GLY A 47 7.43 -13.45 -12.65
N LEU A 48 7.11 -12.33 -13.29
CA LEU A 48 7.21 -12.20 -14.75
C LEU A 48 8.67 -12.17 -15.23
N GLU A 49 9.57 -11.48 -14.52
CA GLU A 49 11.00 -11.50 -14.82
C GLU A 49 11.57 -12.92 -14.74
N THR A 50 11.18 -13.72 -13.74
CA THR A 50 11.55 -15.14 -13.65
C THR A 50 11.04 -15.95 -14.84
N ILE A 51 9.77 -15.79 -15.23
CA ILE A 51 9.21 -16.50 -16.41
C ILE A 51 9.98 -16.12 -17.68
N VAL A 52 10.27 -14.84 -17.89
CA VAL A 52 11.05 -14.40 -19.06
C VAL A 52 12.44 -15.01 -19.03
N HIS A 53 13.09 -15.02 -17.87
CA HIS A 53 14.41 -15.62 -17.70
C HIS A 53 14.42 -17.13 -17.99
N ASP A 54 13.41 -17.87 -17.54
CA ASP A 54 13.40 -19.33 -17.65
C ASP A 54 13.00 -19.83 -19.05
N TYR A 55 12.19 -19.06 -19.78
CA TYR A 55 11.61 -19.52 -21.04
C TYR A 55 12.14 -18.78 -22.28
N VAL A 56 12.68 -17.56 -22.15
CA VAL A 56 13.12 -16.76 -23.29
C VAL A 56 14.64 -16.82 -23.45
N HIS A 57 15.08 -17.63 -24.41
CA HIS A 57 16.49 -17.89 -24.66
C HIS A 57 17.10 -16.99 -25.75
N GLU A 58 16.26 -16.49 -26.66
CA GLU A 58 16.70 -15.61 -27.73
C GLU A 58 16.92 -14.18 -27.21
N ARG A 59 18.15 -13.68 -27.33
CA ARG A 59 18.58 -12.43 -26.68
C ARG A 59 17.75 -11.21 -27.07
N SER A 60 17.40 -11.08 -28.35
CA SER A 60 16.59 -9.97 -28.84
C SER A 60 15.19 -9.97 -28.25
N VAL A 61 14.57 -11.15 -28.17
CA VAL A 61 13.25 -11.37 -27.58
C VAL A 61 13.27 -11.15 -26.07
N TYR A 62 14.33 -11.61 -25.39
CA TYR A 62 14.52 -11.39 -23.95
C TYR A 62 14.59 -9.90 -23.60
N LEU A 63 15.37 -9.11 -24.36
CA LEU A 63 15.47 -7.67 -24.17
C LEU A 63 14.14 -6.95 -24.44
N PHE A 64 13.40 -7.37 -25.46
CA PHE A 64 12.06 -6.86 -25.74
C PHE A 64 11.11 -7.08 -24.55
N TYR A 65 11.06 -8.30 -24.02
CA TYR A 65 10.22 -8.60 -22.87
C TYR A 65 10.62 -7.83 -21.61
N LEU A 66 11.92 -7.68 -21.32
CA LEU A 66 12.37 -6.86 -20.21
C LEU A 66 11.93 -5.39 -20.34
N LEU A 67 11.99 -4.83 -21.54
CA LEU A 67 11.51 -3.48 -21.80
C LEU A 67 10.00 -3.39 -21.58
N SER A 68 9.23 -4.36 -22.09
CA SER A 68 7.79 -4.45 -21.89
C SER A 68 7.43 -4.56 -20.40
N LEU A 69 8.15 -5.37 -19.62
CA LEU A 69 7.93 -5.51 -18.18
C LEU A 69 8.21 -4.22 -17.42
N ARG A 70 9.23 -3.43 -17.82
CA ARG A 70 9.50 -2.11 -17.24
C ARG A 70 8.37 -1.13 -17.53
N LEU A 71 7.90 -1.07 -18.78
CA LEU A 71 6.78 -0.20 -19.17
C LEU A 71 5.48 -0.62 -18.47
N LEU A 72 5.22 -1.93 -18.37
CA LEU A 72 4.08 -2.49 -17.64
C LEU A 72 4.14 -2.10 -16.16
N SER A 73 5.32 -2.22 -15.52
CA SER A 73 5.51 -1.84 -14.13
C SER A 73 5.21 -0.36 -13.89
N LEU A 74 5.72 0.53 -14.76
CA LEU A 74 5.42 1.96 -14.69
C LEU A 74 3.92 2.23 -14.85
N LYS A 75 3.26 1.56 -15.79
CA LYS A 75 1.84 1.73 -16.07
C LYS A 75 0.95 1.21 -14.93
N LEU A 76 1.33 0.08 -14.31
CA LEU A 76 0.67 -0.44 -13.12
C LEU A 76 0.79 0.53 -11.94
N THR A 77 1.99 1.05 -11.68
CA THR A 77 2.20 2.07 -10.63
C THR A 77 1.35 3.32 -10.88
N TYR A 78 1.30 3.79 -12.13
CA TYR A 78 0.47 4.94 -12.50
C TYR A 78 -1.02 4.70 -12.22
N TYR A 79 -1.58 3.58 -12.68
CA TYR A 79 -3.00 3.29 -12.45
C TYR A 79 -3.34 3.06 -10.98
N ILE A 80 -2.43 2.46 -10.22
CA ILE A 80 -2.61 2.29 -8.77
C ILE A 80 -2.64 3.65 -8.09
N LEU A 81 -1.72 4.56 -8.45
CA LEU A 81 -1.70 5.91 -7.91
C LEU A 81 -2.99 6.66 -8.24
N GLU A 82 -3.45 6.62 -9.49
CA GLU A 82 -4.71 7.23 -9.96
C GLU A 82 -5.94 6.67 -9.23
N LEU A 83 -5.94 5.39 -8.87
CA LEU A 83 -7.05 4.80 -8.11
C LEU A 83 -7.07 5.30 -6.64
N THR A 84 -5.90 5.59 -6.07
CA THR A 84 -5.75 5.95 -4.65
C THR A 84 -5.79 7.44 -4.35
N LEU A 85 -5.51 8.30 -5.33
CA LEU A 85 -5.29 9.73 -5.16
C LEU A 85 -6.22 10.53 -6.08
#